data_AF-A0A2U1W9J9-F1
#
_entry.id   AF-A0A2U1W9J9-F1
#
_cell.length_a   1.000
_cell.length_b   1.000
_cell.length_c   1.000
_cell.angle_alpha   90.00
_cell.angle_beta   90.00
_cell.angle_gamma   90.00
#
_symmetry.space_group_name_H-M   'P 1'
#
loop_
_entity.id
_entity.type
_entity.pdbx_description
1 polymer ?
#
loop_
_entity_poly.entity_id
_entity_poly.type
_entity_poly.pdbx_seq_one_letter_code
_entity_poly.pdbx_strand_id
1 'polypeptide(L)'
;MKKATKTAVSDIRFDDIQAPSPIPAGAVKSLAGESFEESINRLLEESRERFVLVGEILLDWKASVPHGQFVKLINERIEAGALRNLSYQSANRYMTVAAALRNGFVGPDDLPKESEAAYLLTSLKEDELKIAKKEGLVRSTVRKAELTAFRKRLRAPSPASAPDRRAELLREIERAKDEERRWAERRAQLEAELAAL
;
A
#
# COMPACT_ATOMS: atom_id res chain seq x y z
N MET A 1 -10.88 44.99 25.42
CA MET A 1 -11.47 43.67 25.05
C MET A 1 -10.39 42.82 24.40
N LYS A 2 -9.85 41.79 25.07
CA LYS A 2 -8.85 40.87 24.49
C LYS A 2 -9.58 39.80 23.67
N LYS A 3 -9.27 39.67 22.38
CA LYS A 3 -9.79 38.62 21.51
C LYS A 3 -9.25 37.27 21.98
N ALA A 4 -10.14 36.30 22.24
CA ALA A 4 -9.74 34.92 22.46
C ALA A 4 -9.19 34.35 21.14
N THR A 5 -7.88 34.09 21.09
CA THR A 5 -7.26 33.30 20.03
C THR A 5 -7.75 31.87 20.14
N LYS A 6 -8.43 31.40 19.10
CA LYS A 6 -8.97 30.04 19.01
C LYS A 6 -7.79 29.10 18.71
N THR A 7 -7.27 28.43 19.73
CA THR A 7 -6.22 27.40 19.59
C THR A 7 -6.74 26.30 18.66
N ALA A 8 -5.97 25.93 17.63
CA ALA A 8 -6.32 24.79 16.80
C ALA A 8 -6.19 23.51 17.62
N VAL A 9 -7.11 22.55 17.42
CA VAL A 9 -7.10 21.26 18.14
C VAL A 9 -5.77 20.50 17.91
N SER A 10 -5.11 20.74 16.78
CA SER A 10 -3.78 20.21 16.44
C SER A 10 -2.65 20.72 17.34
N ASP A 11 -2.83 21.87 18.00
CA ASP A 11 -1.80 22.54 18.80
C ASP A 11 -1.88 22.15 20.28
N ILE A 12 -2.87 21.33 20.65
CA ILE A 12 -3.02 20.78 21.99
C ILE A 12 -1.91 19.75 22.18
N ARG A 13 -1.00 20.00 23.13
CA ARG A 13 -0.08 18.96 23.59
C ARG A 13 -0.88 17.94 24.38
N PHE A 14 -0.71 16.66 24.07
CA PHE A 14 -1.43 15.59 24.75
C PHE A 14 -1.20 15.60 26.27
N ASP A 15 -0.03 16.06 26.72
CA ASP A 15 0.32 16.21 28.15
C ASP A 15 -0.45 17.35 28.84
N ASP A 16 -0.91 18.36 28.08
CA ASP A 16 -1.70 19.48 28.59
C ASP A 16 -3.20 19.12 28.72
N ILE A 17 -3.60 17.92 28.26
CA ILE A 17 -4.95 17.40 28.42
C ILE A 17 -5.10 16.97 29.89
N GLN A 18 -5.65 17.86 30.73
CA GLN A 18 -6.14 17.48 32.06
C GLN A 18 -7.09 16.29 31.93
N ALA A 19 -6.98 15.33 32.87
CA ALA A 19 -7.81 14.14 32.93
C ALA A 19 -9.27 14.54 32.60
N PRO A 20 -9.86 13.99 31.52
CA PRO A 20 -11.12 14.49 31.02
C PRO A 20 -12.15 14.46 32.14
N SER A 21 -13.05 15.45 32.16
CA SER A 21 -14.34 15.33 32.87
C SER A 21 -14.89 13.93 32.62
N PRO A 22 -15.49 13.26 33.62
CA PRO A 22 -15.83 11.85 33.56
C PRO A 22 -16.38 11.51 32.19
N ILE A 23 -15.63 10.68 31.45
CA ILE A 23 -15.94 10.29 30.08
C ILE A 23 -17.42 9.90 30.08
N PRO A 24 -18.29 10.54 29.27
CA PRO A 24 -19.71 10.21 29.29
C PRO A 24 -19.85 8.70 29.14
N ALA A 25 -20.53 8.08 30.10
CA ALA A 25 -20.67 6.63 30.17
C ALA A 25 -21.15 6.10 28.80
N GLY A 26 -20.27 5.37 28.09
CA GLY A 26 -20.52 4.87 26.74
C GLY A 26 -19.63 5.44 25.62
N ALA A 27 -18.87 6.51 25.84
CA ALA A 27 -17.98 7.08 24.79
C ALA A 27 -16.71 6.25 24.56
N VAL A 28 -16.28 5.49 25.57
CA VAL A 28 -15.33 4.40 25.41
C VAL A 28 -16.07 3.15 25.84
N LYS A 29 -16.34 2.23 24.92
CA LYS A 29 -16.68 0.86 25.32
C LYS A 29 -15.46 0.36 26.11
N SER A 30 -15.54 0.39 27.43
CA SER A 30 -14.68 -0.48 28.25
C SER A 30 -15.06 -1.90 27.85
N LEU A 31 -14.18 -2.52 27.09
CA LEU A 31 -14.41 -3.81 26.47
C LEU A 31 -14.18 -4.87 27.54
N ALA A 32 -15.27 -5.39 28.10
CA ALA A 32 -15.39 -6.73 28.66
C ALA A 32 -14.18 -7.27 29.44
N GLY A 33 -13.72 -6.59 30.51
CA GLY A 33 -12.68 -7.13 31.40
C GLY A 33 -11.30 -7.37 30.78
N GLU A 34 -11.08 -6.94 29.53
CA GLU A 34 -9.78 -6.95 28.85
C GLU A 34 -8.87 -5.86 29.42
N SER A 35 -7.55 -6.09 29.42
CA SER A 35 -6.58 -5.02 29.66
C SER A 35 -6.64 -3.95 28.56
N PHE A 36 -6.10 -2.77 28.86
CA PHE A 36 -6.02 -1.66 27.90
C PHE A 36 -5.25 -2.07 26.63
N GLU A 37 -4.12 -2.73 26.80
CA GLU A 37 -3.27 -3.21 25.72
C GLU A 37 -3.99 -4.26 24.85
N GLU A 38 -4.69 -5.22 25.47
CA GLU A 38 -5.47 -6.22 24.75
C GLU A 38 -6.58 -5.58 23.91
N SER A 39 -7.31 -4.61 24.49
CA SER A 39 -8.36 -3.88 23.79
C SER A 39 -7.83 -3.14 22.56
N ILE A 40 -6.73 -2.41 22.71
CA ILE A 40 -6.11 -1.68 21.60
C ILE A 40 -5.59 -2.63 20.53
N ASN A 41 -4.88 -3.69 20.92
CA ASN A 41 -4.34 -4.67 19.97
C ASN A 41 -5.45 -5.36 19.18
N ARG A 42 -6.55 -5.76 19.84
CA ARG A 42 -7.71 -6.36 19.14
C ARG A 42 -8.33 -5.38 18.15
N LEU A 43 -8.57 -4.13 18.53
CA LEU A 43 -9.15 -3.13 17.62
C LEU A 43 -8.24 -2.85 16.40
N LEU A 44 -6.93 -2.83 16.60
CA LEU A 44 -5.95 -2.69 15.52
C LEU A 44 -5.96 -3.93 14.61
N GLU A 45 -6.07 -5.12 15.17
CA GLU A 45 -6.19 -6.39 14.43
C GLU A 45 -7.46 -6.44 13.59
N GLU A 46 -8.62 -6.09 14.16
CA GLU A 46 -9.86 -6.06 13.39
C GLU A 46 -9.84 -4.96 12.31
N SER A 47 -9.20 -3.82 12.58
CA SER A 47 -8.96 -2.79 11.57
C SER A 47 -8.07 -3.33 10.45
N ARG A 48 -7.09 -4.17 10.78
CA ARG A 48 -6.22 -4.85 9.83
C ARG A 48 -7.01 -5.73 8.88
N GLU A 49 -7.81 -6.63 9.43
CA GLU A 49 -8.67 -7.53 8.67
C GLU A 49 -9.64 -6.77 7.75
N ARG A 50 -10.25 -5.68 8.26
CA ARG A 50 -11.17 -4.84 7.48
C ARG A 50 -10.47 -4.17 6.30
N PHE A 51 -9.24 -3.68 6.46
CA PHE A 51 -8.55 -3.08 5.31
C PHE A 51 -8.17 -4.13 4.26
N VAL A 52 -7.79 -5.34 4.66
CA VAL A 52 -7.48 -6.43 3.72
C VAL A 52 -8.72 -6.75 2.90
N LEU A 53 -9.88 -6.86 3.56
CA LEU A 53 -11.16 -7.10 2.89
C LEU A 53 -11.51 -5.97 1.90
N VAL A 54 -11.28 -4.70 2.27
CA VAL A 54 -11.45 -3.58 1.33
C VAL A 54 -10.54 -3.74 0.11
N GLY A 55 -9.28 -4.16 0.32
CA GLY A 55 -8.34 -4.44 -0.76
C GLY A 55 -8.82 -5.53 -1.70
N GLU A 56 -9.37 -6.63 -1.17
CA GLU A 56 -9.94 -7.73 -1.96
C GLU A 56 -11.12 -7.25 -2.83
N ILE A 57 -12.06 -6.50 -2.24
CA ILE A 57 -13.20 -5.92 -2.96
C ILE A 57 -12.72 -4.99 -4.09
N LEU A 58 -11.69 -4.19 -3.84
CA LEU A 58 -11.12 -3.29 -4.85
C LEU A 58 -10.41 -4.06 -5.98
N LEU A 59 -9.76 -5.18 -5.67
CA LEU A 59 -9.15 -6.05 -6.69
C LEU A 59 -10.20 -6.71 -7.57
N ASP A 60 -11.30 -7.19 -6.98
CA ASP A 60 -12.41 -7.79 -7.73
C ASP A 60 -13.09 -6.76 -8.62
N TRP A 61 -13.31 -5.55 -8.09
CA TRP A 61 -13.83 -4.45 -8.90
C TRP A 61 -12.87 -4.07 -10.03
N LYS A 62 -11.56 -3.99 -9.76
CA LYS A 62 -10.53 -3.77 -10.79
C LYS A 62 -10.57 -4.83 -11.89
N ALA A 63 -10.81 -6.09 -11.54
CA ALA A 63 -10.92 -7.19 -12.51
C ALA A 63 -12.20 -7.10 -13.37
N SER A 64 -13.27 -6.51 -12.83
CA SER A 64 -14.56 -6.35 -13.52
C SER A 64 -14.63 -5.16 -14.49
N VAL A 65 -13.71 -4.20 -14.38
CA VAL A 65 -13.71 -2.98 -15.21
C VAL A 65 -12.75 -3.13 -16.39
N PRO A 66 -12.99 -2.41 -17.51
CA PRO A 66 -12.06 -2.43 -18.64
C PRO A 66 -10.65 -2.02 -18.25
N HIS A 67 -9.65 -2.63 -18.91
CA HIS A 67 -8.25 -2.34 -18.66
C HIS A 67 -7.96 -0.84 -18.77
N GLY A 68 -7.18 -0.31 -17.82
CA GLY A 68 -6.84 1.11 -17.75
C GLY A 68 -7.93 2.05 -17.18
N GLN A 69 -9.17 1.59 -17.00
CA GLN A 69 -10.25 2.48 -16.51
C GLN A 69 -10.36 2.58 -14.99
N PHE A 70 -9.82 1.60 -14.25
CA PHE A 70 -9.97 1.53 -12.79
C PHE A 70 -9.57 2.83 -12.08
N VAL A 71 -8.40 3.40 -12.42
CA VAL A 71 -7.87 4.62 -11.76
C VAL A 71 -8.79 5.82 -11.98
N LYS A 72 -9.35 5.96 -13.18
CA LYS A 72 -10.32 7.01 -13.48
C LYS A 72 -11.59 6.83 -12.64
N LEU A 73 -12.18 5.64 -12.69
CA LEU A 73 -13.46 5.36 -12.02
C LEU A 73 -13.37 5.47 -10.49
N ILE A 74 -12.26 5.05 -9.88
CA ILE A 74 -12.10 5.16 -8.43
C ILE A 74 -11.97 6.61 -7.99
N ASN A 75 -11.23 7.44 -8.74
CA ASN A 75 -11.10 8.87 -8.45
C ASN A 75 -12.46 9.58 -8.58
N GLU A 76 -13.22 9.31 -9.63
CA GLU A 76 -14.58 9.85 -9.81
C GLU A 76 -15.50 9.49 -8.62
N ARG A 77 -15.44 8.25 -8.12
CA ARG A 77 -16.22 7.84 -6.93
C ARG A 77 -15.77 8.50 -5.64
N ILE A 78 -14.47 8.75 -5.48
CA ILE A 78 -13.91 9.45 -4.31
C ILE A 78 -14.36 10.92 -4.34
N GLU A 79 -14.20 11.60 -5.48
CA GLU A 79 -14.59 13.00 -5.68
C GLU A 79 -16.10 13.20 -5.53
N ALA A 80 -16.91 12.27 -6.04
CA ALA A 80 -18.36 12.26 -5.85
C ALA A 80 -18.79 11.95 -4.40
N GLY A 81 -17.86 11.64 -3.50
CA GLY A 81 -18.15 11.34 -2.10
C GLY A 81 -18.88 10.00 -1.88
N ALA A 82 -18.81 9.08 -2.84
CA ALA A 82 -19.30 7.71 -2.66
C ALA A 82 -18.33 6.88 -1.78
N LEU A 83 -17.05 7.25 -1.74
CA LEU A 83 -15.99 6.61 -0.95
C LEU A 83 -15.33 7.60 0.02
N ARG A 84 -16.13 8.21 0.91
CA ARG A 84 -15.75 9.40 1.72
C ARG A 84 -14.50 9.25 2.58
N ASN A 85 -14.21 8.04 3.06
CA ASN A 85 -13.08 7.76 3.96
C ASN A 85 -11.91 7.06 3.25
N LEU A 86 -11.89 7.08 1.91
CA LEU A 86 -10.90 6.38 1.11
C LEU A 86 -10.21 7.37 0.16
N SER A 87 -8.89 7.41 0.22
CA SER A 87 -8.06 8.07 -0.79
C SER A 87 -7.56 7.03 -1.81
N TYR A 88 -7.17 7.49 -3.00
CA TYR A 88 -6.53 6.60 -3.98
C TYR A 88 -5.26 5.94 -3.42
N GLN A 89 -4.48 6.68 -2.62
CA GLN A 89 -3.29 6.14 -1.97
C GLN A 89 -3.63 5.00 -1.00
N SER A 90 -4.66 5.18 -0.16
CA SER A 90 -5.14 4.12 0.75
C SER A 90 -5.67 2.92 -0.03
N ALA A 91 -6.46 3.15 -1.08
CA ALA A 91 -6.96 2.09 -1.96
C ALA A 91 -5.82 1.26 -2.54
N ASN A 92 -4.79 1.91 -3.10
CA ASN A 92 -3.62 1.23 -3.65
C ASN A 92 -2.87 0.43 -2.57
N ARG A 93 -2.71 0.99 -1.37
CA ARG A 93 -2.08 0.28 -0.23
C ARG A 93 -2.85 -0.99 0.13
N TYR A 94 -4.17 -0.90 0.28
CA TYR A 94 -5.02 -2.04 0.63
C TYR A 94 -4.99 -3.11 -0.46
N MET A 95 -5.11 -2.72 -1.72
CA MET A 95 -4.99 -3.64 -2.87
C MET A 95 -3.64 -4.32 -2.93
N THR A 96 -2.55 -3.61 -2.59
CA THR A 96 -1.20 -4.19 -2.58
C THR A 96 -1.09 -5.30 -1.53
N VAL A 97 -1.61 -5.06 -0.32
CA VAL A 97 -1.58 -6.07 0.75
C VAL A 97 -2.47 -7.26 0.38
N ALA A 98 -3.69 -7.00 -0.06
CA ALA A 98 -4.63 -8.03 -0.51
C ALA A 98 -4.05 -8.89 -1.64
N ALA A 99 -3.46 -8.27 -2.67
CA ALA A 99 -2.85 -8.98 -3.78
C ALA A 99 -1.67 -9.86 -3.34
N ALA A 100 -0.88 -9.44 -2.36
CA ALA A 100 0.22 -10.24 -1.85
C ALA A 100 -0.27 -11.50 -1.11
N LEU A 101 -1.38 -11.39 -0.36
CA LEU A 101 -2.03 -12.52 0.30
C LEU A 101 -2.70 -13.44 -0.73
N ARG A 102 -3.51 -12.88 -1.64
CA ARG A 102 -4.25 -13.60 -2.68
C ARG A 102 -3.34 -14.44 -3.58
N ASN A 103 -2.16 -13.92 -3.92
CA ASN A 103 -1.18 -14.61 -4.75
C ASN A 103 -0.20 -15.49 -3.95
N GLY A 104 -0.32 -15.58 -2.63
CA GLY A 104 0.52 -16.42 -1.78
C GLY A 104 1.96 -15.94 -1.62
N PHE A 105 2.26 -14.68 -1.92
CA PHE A 105 3.59 -14.11 -1.70
C PHE A 105 3.90 -13.97 -0.20
N VAL A 106 2.87 -13.64 0.60
CA VAL A 106 2.93 -13.60 2.06
C VAL A 106 1.73 -14.41 2.57
N GLY A 107 1.95 -15.29 3.55
CA GLY A 107 0.85 -16.01 4.20
C GLY A 107 0.07 -15.10 5.16
N PRO A 108 -1.21 -15.41 5.47
CA PRO A 108 -1.99 -14.62 6.42
C PRO A 108 -1.32 -14.53 7.80
N ASP A 109 -0.68 -15.61 8.27
CA ASP A 109 0.03 -15.66 9.56
C ASP A 109 1.40 -14.97 9.54
N ASP A 110 1.94 -14.72 8.35
CA ASP A 110 3.22 -14.03 8.14
C ASP A 110 3.03 -12.53 7.97
N LEU A 111 1.79 -12.06 7.78
CA LEU A 111 1.51 -10.66 7.57
C LEU A 111 1.77 -9.88 8.88
N PRO A 112 2.57 -8.80 8.84
CA PRO A 112 2.81 -7.95 10.00
C PRO A 112 1.50 -7.41 10.60
N LYS A 113 1.39 -7.40 11.93
CA LYS A 113 0.21 -6.86 12.65
C LYS A 113 0.06 -5.36 12.46
N GLU A 114 1.18 -4.64 12.36
CA GLU A 114 1.20 -3.20 12.09
C GLU A 114 0.88 -2.93 10.61
N SER A 115 -0.19 -2.20 10.31
CA SER A 115 -0.66 -1.94 8.93
C SER A 115 0.40 -1.31 8.02
N GLU A 116 1.23 -0.42 8.56
CA GLU A 116 2.33 0.20 7.81
C GLU A 116 3.44 -0.83 7.51
N ALA A 117 3.76 -1.71 8.46
CA ALA A 117 4.72 -2.78 8.24
C ALA A 117 4.18 -3.79 7.22
N ALA A 118 2.89 -4.12 7.28
CA ALA A 118 2.24 -4.99 6.30
C ALA A 118 2.39 -4.44 4.88
N TYR A 119 2.03 -3.17 4.67
CA TYR A 119 2.21 -2.52 3.36
C TYR A 119 3.69 -2.44 2.93
N LEU A 120 4.62 -2.15 3.84
CA LEU A 120 6.05 -2.11 3.51
C LEU A 120 6.56 -3.48 3.05
N LEU A 121 6.14 -4.56 3.71
CA LEU A 121 6.54 -5.93 3.36
C LEU A 121 5.92 -6.34 2.02
N THR A 122 4.62 -6.13 1.83
CA THR A 122 3.92 -6.57 0.60
C THR A 122 4.24 -5.72 -0.62
N SER A 123 4.85 -4.54 -0.43
CA SER A 123 5.34 -3.70 -1.53
C SER A 123 6.78 -4.02 -1.95
N LEU A 124 7.42 -5.02 -1.33
CA LEU A 124 8.69 -5.55 -1.81
C LEU A 124 8.48 -6.26 -3.15
N LYS A 125 9.48 -6.16 -4.02
CA LYS A 125 9.52 -6.99 -5.24
C LYS A 125 9.72 -8.46 -4.87
N GLU A 126 9.40 -9.38 -5.77
CA GLU A 126 9.49 -10.83 -5.50
C GLU A 126 10.92 -11.28 -5.12
N ASP A 127 11.94 -10.72 -5.76
CA ASP A 127 13.35 -10.93 -5.44
C ASP A 127 13.72 -10.37 -4.05
N GLU A 128 13.28 -9.15 -3.74
CA GLU A 128 13.45 -8.55 -2.41
C GLU A 128 12.74 -9.36 -1.32
N LEU A 129 11.56 -9.91 -1.60
CA LEU A 129 10.78 -10.72 -0.67
C LEU A 129 11.44 -12.08 -0.41
N LYS A 130 12.06 -12.70 -1.42
CA LYS A 130 12.87 -13.92 -1.25
C LYS A 130 14.05 -13.66 -0.31
N ILE A 131 14.70 -12.50 -0.42
CA ILE A 131 15.79 -12.10 0.49
C ILE A 131 15.23 -11.86 1.89
N ALA A 132 14.14 -11.10 2.02
CA ALA A 132 13.48 -10.85 3.29
C ALA A 132 13.08 -12.16 4.01
N LYS A 133 12.59 -13.15 3.27
CA LYS A 133 12.26 -14.48 3.81
C LYS A 133 13.49 -15.21 4.34
N LYS A 134 14.61 -15.17 3.62
CA LYS A 134 15.90 -15.76 4.08
C LYS A 134 16.44 -15.08 5.33
N GLU A 135 16.20 -13.77 5.47
CA GLU A 135 16.59 -13.00 6.65
C GLU A 135 15.56 -13.06 7.80
N GLY A 136 14.49 -13.84 7.65
CA GLY A 136 13.45 -14.00 8.66
C GLY A 136 12.55 -12.78 8.85
N LEU A 137 12.54 -11.82 7.92
CA LEU A 137 11.73 -10.59 7.98
C LEU A 137 10.27 -10.79 7.52
N VAL A 138 9.93 -11.97 7.01
CA VAL A 138 8.54 -12.36 6.67
C VAL A 138 7.95 -13.09 7.87
N ARG A 139 7.33 -12.33 8.79
CA ARG A 139 6.69 -12.84 10.01
C ARG A 139 5.75 -11.78 10.59
N SER A 140 4.71 -12.20 11.32
CA SER A 140 3.71 -11.28 11.90
C SER A 140 4.25 -10.28 12.94
N THR A 141 5.39 -10.58 13.56
CA THR A 141 6.02 -9.75 14.62
C THR A 141 7.03 -8.74 14.10
N VAL A 142 7.31 -8.71 12.79
CA VAL A 142 8.27 -7.75 12.23
C VAL A 142 7.74 -6.32 12.36
N ARG A 143 8.61 -5.42 12.80
CA ARG A 143 8.26 -4.01 12.98
C ARG A 143 8.55 -3.20 11.73
N LYS A 144 7.82 -2.09 11.55
CA LYS A 144 8.09 -1.11 10.48
C LYS A 144 9.56 -0.67 10.42
N ALA A 145 10.20 -0.48 11.57
CA ALA A 145 11.60 -0.05 11.65
C ALA A 145 12.56 -1.06 11.00
N GLU A 146 12.34 -2.36 11.21
CA GLU A 146 13.15 -3.44 10.64
C GLU A 146 13.01 -3.45 9.11
N LEU A 147 11.79 -3.37 8.58
CA LEU A 147 11.53 -3.33 7.14
C LEU A 147 12.07 -2.07 6.47
N THR A 148 12.03 -0.94 7.18
CA THR A 148 12.61 0.31 6.70
C THR A 148 14.13 0.21 6.60
N ALA A 149 14.78 -0.36 7.62
CA ALA A 149 16.22 -0.60 7.60
C ALA A 149 16.63 -1.58 6.49
N PHE A 150 15.86 -2.66 6.32
CA PHE A 150 16.03 -3.63 5.24
C PHE A 150 15.98 -2.98 3.85
N ARG A 151 14.93 -2.19 3.57
CA ARG A 151 14.80 -1.46 2.30
C ARG A 151 15.95 -0.49 2.05
N LYS A 152 16.37 0.24 3.09
CA LYS A 152 17.51 1.15 2.99
C LYS A 152 18.80 0.39 2.64
N ARG A 153 19.00 -0.80 3.21
CA ARG A 153 20.17 -1.64 2.91
C ARG A 153 20.13 -2.21 1.50
N LEU A 154 18.97 -2.70 1.04
CA LEU A 154 18.81 -3.20 -0.33
C LEU A 154 19.05 -2.12 -1.39
N ARG A 155 18.63 -0.88 -1.12
CA ARG A 155 18.72 0.25 -2.05
C ARG A 155 19.97 1.09 -1.87
N ALA A 156 20.82 0.75 -0.90
CA ALA A 156 22.14 1.36 -0.81
C ALA A 156 22.94 0.93 -2.05
N PRO A 157 23.60 1.87 -2.76
CA PRO A 157 24.47 1.51 -3.86
C PRO A 157 25.60 0.64 -3.31
N SER A 158 25.54 -0.67 -3.55
CA SER A 158 26.66 -1.55 -3.30
C SER A 158 27.76 -1.21 -4.32
N PRO A 159 29.02 -0.97 -3.91
CA PRO A 159 30.11 -0.73 -4.86
C PRO A 159 30.42 -1.96 -5.75
N ALA A 160 29.75 -3.10 -5.54
CA ALA A 160 30.02 -4.36 -6.24
C ALA A 160 28.97 -4.79 -7.30
N SER A 161 27.89 -4.03 -7.56
CA SER A 161 26.78 -4.48 -8.45
C SER A 161 26.71 -3.81 -9.84
N ALA A 162 27.74 -3.06 -10.24
CA ALA A 162 27.83 -2.43 -11.56
C ALA A 162 27.75 -3.38 -12.79
N PRO A 163 28.22 -4.66 -12.73
CA PRO A 163 28.14 -5.54 -13.89
C PRO A 163 26.70 -5.95 -14.24
N ASP A 164 25.86 -6.23 -13.23
CA ASP A 164 24.52 -6.78 -13.42
C ASP A 164 23.51 -5.72 -13.89
N ARG A 165 23.62 -4.48 -13.38
CA ARG A 165 22.71 -3.40 -13.80
C ARG A 165 22.92 -2.99 -15.25
N ARG A 166 24.17 -3.01 -15.73
CA ARG A 166 24.49 -2.75 -17.13
C ARG A 166 23.90 -3.82 -18.05
N ALA A 167 23.99 -5.09 -17.66
CA ALA A 167 23.41 -6.19 -18.41
C ALA A 167 21.88 -6.14 -18.44
N GLU A 168 21.24 -5.76 -17.33
CA GLU A 168 19.79 -5.58 -17.25
C GLU A 168 19.30 -4.42 -18.13
N LEU A 169 19.96 -3.27 -18.06
CA LEU A 169 19.66 -2.11 -18.91
C LEU A 169 19.83 -2.42 -20.40
N LEU A 170 20.85 -3.20 -20.77
CA LEU A 170 21.03 -3.65 -22.16
C LEU A 170 19.87 -4.53 -22.65
N ARG A 171 19.35 -5.44 -21.80
CA ARG A 171 18.17 -6.26 -22.14
C ARG A 171 16.88 -5.44 -22.22
N GLU A 172 16.78 -4.37 -21.44
CA GLU A 172 15.63 -3.47 -21.47
C GLU A 172 15.66 -2.59 -22.73
N ILE A 173 16.84 -2.09 -23.12
CA ILE A 173 17.05 -1.38 -24.39
C ILE A 173 16.69 -2.27 -25.58
N GLU A 174 17.10 -3.54 -25.58
CA GLU A 174 16.80 -4.43 -26.70
C GLU A 174 15.30 -4.73 -26.81
N ARG A 175 14.62 -4.95 -25.69
CA ARG A 175 13.16 -5.11 -25.66
C ARG A 175 12.42 -3.89 -26.19
N ALA A 176 12.87 -2.69 -25.82
CA ALA A 176 12.28 -1.45 -26.30
C ALA A 176 12.42 -1.29 -27.83
N LYS A 177 13.58 -1.68 -28.40
CA LYS A 177 13.79 -1.67 -29.85
C LYS A 177 12.89 -2.66 -30.60
N ASP A 178 12.68 -3.84 -30.03
CA ASP A 178 11.77 -4.85 -30.63
C ASP A 178 10.31 -4.39 -30.60
N GLU A 179 9.92 -3.66 -29.57
CA GLU A 179 8.59 -3.03 -29.52
C GLU A 179 8.47 -1.90 -30.54
N GLU A 180 9.46 -1.02 -30.63
CA GLU A 180 9.49 0.06 -31.63
C GLU A 180 9.35 -0.47 -33.06
N ARG A 181 10.05 -1.58 -33.38
CA ARG A 181 9.93 -2.24 -34.68
C ARG A 181 8.52 -2.75 -34.94
N ARG A 182 7.91 -3.42 -33.96
CA ARG A 182 6.53 -3.93 -34.07
C ARG A 182 5.52 -2.81 -34.27
N TRP A 183 5.69 -1.69 -33.56
CA TRP A 183 4.83 -0.52 -33.73
C TRP A 183 5.02 0.15 -35.10
N ALA A 184 6.25 0.22 -35.61
CA ALA A 184 6.53 0.74 -36.94
C ALA A 184 5.89 -0.12 -38.04
N GLU A 185 6.00 -1.44 -37.94
CA GLU A 185 5.36 -2.38 -38.88
C GLU A 185 3.83 -2.25 -38.86
N ARG A 186 3.22 -2.18 -37.67
CA ARG A 186 1.77 -2.01 -37.54
C ARG A 186 1.30 -0.69 -38.11
N ARG A 187 2.07 0.39 -37.91
CA ARG A 187 1.78 1.70 -38.48
C ARG A 187 1.83 1.67 -40.00
N ALA A 188 2.85 1.04 -40.60
CA ALA A 188 2.95 0.91 -42.06
C ALA A 188 1.76 0.14 -42.65
N GLN A 189 1.29 -0.92 -41.98
CA GLN A 189 0.07 -1.64 -42.37
C GLN A 189 -1.16 -0.74 -42.36
N LEU A 190 -1.34 0.05 -41.29
CA LEU A 190 -2.48 0.98 -41.17
C LEU A 190 -2.42 2.10 -42.22
N GLU A 191 -1.24 2.63 -42.53
CA GLU A 191 -1.05 3.63 -43.58
C GLU A 191 -1.36 3.04 -44.97
N ALA A 192 -1.01 1.78 -45.22
CA ALA A 192 -1.36 1.09 -46.46
C ALA A 192 -2.86 0.77 -46.57
N GLU A 193 -3.50 0.32 -45.49
CA GLU A 193 -4.95 0.13 -45.42
C GLU A 193 -5.69 1.45 -45.69
N LEU A 194 -5.22 2.57 -45.11
CA LEU A 194 -5.79 3.89 -45.33
C LEU A 194 -5.64 4.38 -46.78
N ALA A 195 -4.50 4.11 -47.43
CA ALA A 195 -4.27 4.48 -48.82
C ALA A 195 -5.08 3.64 -49.83
N ALA A 196 -5.61 2.49 -49.40
CA ALA A 196 -6.44 1.61 -50.21
C ALA A 196 -7.95 1.89 -50.07
N LEU A 197 -8.35 2.79 -49.17
CA LEU A 197 -9.71 3.33 -49.04
C LEU A 197 -9.93 4.51 -50.00
#